data_AF-A0A2A2AM50-F1
#
_entry.id   AF-A0A2A2AM50-F1
#
_cell.length_a   1.000
_cell.length_b   1.000
_cell.length_c   1.000
_cell.angle_alpha   90.00
_cell.angle_beta   90.00
_cell.angle_gamma   90.00
#
_symmetry.space_group_name_H-M   'P 1'
#
loop_
_entity.id
_entity.type
_entity.pdbx_description
1 polymer ?
#
loop_
_entity_poly.entity_id
_entity_poly.type
_entity_poly.pdbx_seq_one_letter_code
_entity_poly.pdbx_strand_id
1 'polypeptide(L)' 'MDTPNALTTRLAEQIDQLLAHLDAKESDNLRLRQELHSLVQERDALQARLQTARIRLDALLERLPAIQTALESGQ' A
#
# COMPACT_ATOMS: atom_id res chain seq x y z
N MET A 1 50.18 2.37 24.01
CA MET A 1 50.72 2.61 22.65
C MET A 1 49.85 1.83 21.70
N ASP A 2 48.75 2.42 21.26
CA ASP A 2 47.89 1.79 20.25
C ASP A 2 48.68 1.78 18.95
N THR A 3 49.12 0.60 18.54
CA THR A 3 49.86 0.45 17.29
C THR A 3 48.92 0.83 16.13
N PRO A 4 49.43 1.51 15.08
CA PRO A 4 48.61 1.91 13.93
C PRO A 4 47.76 0.77 13.33
N ASN A 5 48.26 -0.46 13.43
CA ASN A 5 47.59 -1.68 12.99
C ASN A 5 46.29 -1.99 13.76
N ALA A 6 46.22 -1.67 15.05
CA ALA A 6 45.01 -1.91 15.85
C ALA A 6 43.86 -0.97 15.44
N LEU A 7 44.20 0.28 15.08
CA LEU A 7 43.23 1.27 14.59
C LEU A 7 42.70 0.90 13.21
N THR A 8 43.56 0.42 12.30
CA THR A 8 43.13 -0.02 10.97
C THR A 8 42.22 -1.25 11.04
N THR A 9 42.52 -2.21 11.92
CA THR A 9 41.66 -3.38 12.11
C THR A 9 40.28 -2.99 12.65
N ARG A 10 40.24 -2.12 13.68
CA ARG A 10 38.97 -1.63 14.23
C ARG A 10 38.13 -0.88 13.19
N LEU A 11 38.77 -0.07 12.35
CA LEU A 11 38.08 0.65 11.28
C LEU A 11 37.52 -0.33 10.24
N ALA A 12 38.27 -1.37 9.86
CA ALA A 12 37.78 -2.40 8.95
C ALA A 12 36.53 -3.10 9.51
N GLU A 13 36.56 -3.51 10.78
CA GLU A 13 35.40 -4.12 11.45
C GLU A 13 34.17 -3.20 11.47
N GLN A 14 34.36 -1.90 11.70
CA GLN A 14 33.27 -0.93 11.66
C GLN A 14 32.71 -0.75 10.25
N ILE A 15 33.56 -0.73 9.22
CA ILE A 15 33.13 -0.67 7.82
C ILE A 15 32.32 -1.91 7.48
N ASP A 16 32.78 -3.11 7.85
CA ASP A 16 32.08 -4.36 7.59
C ASP A 16 30.70 -4.38 8.28
N GLN A 17 30.60 -3.90 9.52
CA GLN A 17 29.32 -3.77 10.22
C GLN A 17 28.38 -2.77 9.53
N LEU A 18 28.92 -1.63 9.05
CA LEU A 18 28.13 -0.63 8.34
C LEU A 18 27.61 -1.16 6.99
N LEU A 19 28.44 -1.91 6.26
CA LEU A 19 28.05 -2.56 5.01
C LEU A 19 26.95 -3.59 5.25
N ALA A 20 27.12 -4.47 6.25
CA ALA A 20 26.09 -5.44 6.62
C ALA A 20 24.77 -4.77 7.04
N HIS A 21 24.85 -3.63 7.75
CA HIS A 21 23.67 -2.86 8.11
C HIS A 21 22.99 -2.23 6.88
N LEU A 22 23.77 -1.70 5.93
CA LEU A 22 23.24 -1.14 4.70
C LEU A 22 22.51 -2.20 3.87
N ASP A 23 23.12 -3.37 3.66
CA ASP A 23 22.52 -4.48 2.92
C ASP A 23 21.18 -4.91 3.53
N ALA A 24 21.12 -4.98 4.86
CA ALA A 24 19.89 -5.28 5.58
C ALA A 24 18.82 -4.19 5.35
N LYS A 25 19.20 -2.91 5.38
CA LYS A 25 18.29 -1.79 5.10
C LYS A 25 17.80 -1.76 3.67
N GLU A 26 18.65 -2.10 2.70
CA GLU A 26 18.25 -2.20 1.29
C GLU A 26 17.25 -3.34 1.08
N SER A 27 17.50 -4.48 1.71
CA SER A 27 16.58 -5.63 1.69
C SER A 27 15.21 -5.27 2.28
N ASP A 28 15.19 -4.61 3.44
CA ASP A 28 13.97 -4.12 4.06
C ASP A 28 13.25 -3.07 3.19
N ASN A 29 14.00 -2.15 2.57
CA ASN A 29 13.43 -1.13 1.70
C ASN A 29 12.76 -1.76 0.48
N LEU A 30 13.38 -2.77 -0.12
CA LEU A 30 12.82 -3.52 -1.24
C LEU A 30 11.50 -4.20 -0.85
N ARG A 31 11.47 -4.87 0.32
CA ARG A 31 10.26 -5.50 0.86
C ARG A 31 9.15 -4.48 1.10
N LEU A 32 9.45 -3.35 1.74
CA LEU A 32 8.47 -2.28 1.97
C LEU A 32 7.91 -1.70 0.67
N ARG A 33 8.73 -1.57 -0.37
CA ARG A 33 8.25 -1.14 -1.71
C ARG A 33 7.28 -2.14 -2.33
N GLN A 34 7.54 -3.44 -2.16
CA GLN A 34 6.64 -4.49 -2.64
C GLN A 34 5.32 -4.48 -1.88
N GLU A 35 5.35 -4.34 -0.55
CA GLU A 35 4.16 -4.21 0.30
C GLU A 35 3.33 -2.97 -0.09
N LEU A 36 3.98 -1.81 -0.29
CA LEU A 36 3.31 -0.61 -0.77
C LEU A 36 2.65 -0.81 -2.13
N HIS A 37 3.30 -1.54 -3.05
CA HIS A 37 2.72 -1.83 -4.35
C HIS A 37 1.45 -2.69 -4.23
N SER A 38 1.46 -3.71 -3.36
CA SER A 38 0.27 -4.53 -3.08
C SER A 38 -0.87 -3.68 -2.52
N LEU A 39 -0.58 -2.82 -1.54
CA LEU A 39 -1.58 -1.94 -0.93
C LEU A 39 -2.17 -0.95 -1.94
N VAL A 40 -1.36 -0.44 -2.88
CA VAL A 40 -1.85 0.42 -3.97
C VAL A 40 -2.82 -0.35 -4.87
N GLN A 41 -2.49 -1.58 -5.26
CA GLN A 41 -3.39 -2.41 -6.08
C GLN A 41 -4.72 -2.70 -5.36
N GLU A 42 -4.66 -3.04 -4.06
CA GLU A 42 -5.85 -3.28 -3.24
C GLU A 42 -6.72 -2.03 -3.13
N ARG A 43 -6.10 -0.87 -2.88
CA ARG A 43 -6.80 0.42 -2.85
C ARG A 43 -7.51 0.69 -4.17
N ASP A 44 -6.82 0.53 -5.29
CA ASP A 44 -7.39 0.80 -6.61
C ASP A 44 -8.56 -0.15 -6.92
N ALA A 45 -8.46 -1.42 -6.52
CA ALA A 45 -9.55 -2.39 -6.63
C ALA A 45 -10.77 -2.00 -5.76
N LEU A 46 -10.54 -1.52 -4.53
CA LEU A 46 -11.60 -1.02 -3.65
C LEU A 46 -12.25 0.25 -4.21
N GLN A 47 -11.48 1.16 -4.79
CA GLN A 47 -12.00 2.36 -5.44
C GLN A 47 -12.91 2.01 -6.63
N ALA A 48 -12.49 1.07 -7.48
CA ALA A 48 -13.32 0.60 -8.60
C ALA A 48 -14.63 -0.04 -8.13
N ARG A 49 -14.59 -0.86 -7.06
CA ARG A 49 -15.78 -1.44 -6.44
C ARG A 49 -16.71 -0.37 -5.88
N LEU A 50 -16.16 0.63 -5.19
CA LEU A 50 -16.94 1.74 -4.64
C LEU A 50 -17.62 2.55 -5.75
N GLN A 51 -16.91 2.86 -6.83
CA GLN A 51 -17.49 3.57 -7.98
C GLN A 51 -18.62 2.76 -8.61
N THR A 52 -18.43 1.45 -8.80
CA THR A 52 -19.48 0.57 -9.32
C THR A 52 -20.71 0.55 -8.41
N ALA A 53 -20.51 0.48 -7.09
CA ALA A 53 -21.60 0.53 -6.12
C ALA A 53 -22.36 1.86 -6.16
N ARG A 54 -21.65 2.99 -6.31
CA ARG A 54 -22.25 4.33 -6.45
C ARG A 54 -23.11 4.44 -7.69
N ILE A 55 -22.59 4.04 -8.85
CA ILE A 55 -23.36 4.04 -10.11
C ILE A 55 -24.63 3.20 -9.97
N ARG A 56 -24.53 2.02 -9.33
CA ARG A 56 -25.69 1.17 -9.07
C ARG A 56 -26.71 1.85 -8.15
N LEU A 57 -26.24 2.55 -7.12
CA LEU A 57 -27.10 3.31 -6.20
C LEU A 57 -27.83 4.42 -6.94
N ASP A 58 -27.11 5.21 -7.74
CA ASP A 58 -27.68 6.31 -8.52
C ASP A 58 -28.77 5.79 -9.47
N ALA A 59 -28.51 4.69 -10.18
CA ALA A 59 -29.51 4.04 -11.04
C ALA A 59 -30.73 3.50 -10.27
N LEU A 60 -30.58 3.09 -9.02
CA LEU A 60 -31.72 2.71 -8.17
C LEU A 60 -32.52 3.93 -7.73
N LEU A 61 -31.85 5.03 -7.35
CA LEU A 61 -32.48 6.28 -6.95
C LEU A 61 -33.31 6.90 -8.09
N GLU A 62 -32.79 6.88 -9.32
CA GLU A 62 -33.53 7.34 -10.51
C GLU A 62 -34.81 6.51 -10.76
N ARG A 63 -34.80 5.23 -10.40
CA ARG A 63 -35.93 4.31 -10.60
C ARG A 63 -36.95 4.35 -9.47
N LEU A 64 -36.60 4.86 -8.29
CA LEU A 64 -37.51 4.93 -7.14
C LEU A 64 -38.84 5.64 -7.45
N PRO A 65 -38.87 6.81 -8.11
CA PRO A 65 -40.14 7.48 -8.43
C PRO A 65 -41.03 6.63 -9.32
N ALA A 66 -40.47 5.99 -10.36
CA ALA A 66 -41.22 5.11 -11.25
C ALA A 66 -41.78 3.87 -10.51
N ILE A 67 -41.02 3.32 -9.56
CA ILE A 67 -41.48 2.23 -8.70
C ILE A 67 -42.62 2.69 -7.79
N GLN A 68 -42.49 3.88 -7.20
CA GLN A 68 -43.51 4.47 -6.33
C GLN A 68 -44.82 4.73 -7.09
N THR A 69 -44.76 5.34 -8.28
CA THR A 69 -45.94 5.56 -9.12
C THR A 69 -46.59 4.25 -9.56
N ALA A 70 -45.80 3.22 -9.89
CA ALA A 70 -46.33 1.91 -10.23
C ALA A 70 -47.10 1.26 -9.06
N LEU A 71 -46.58 1.40 -7.83
CA LEU A 71 -47.25 0.90 -6.62
C LEU A 71 -48.56 1.65 -6.32
N GLU A 72 -48.60 2.97 -6.53
CA GLU A 72 -49.78 3.80 -6.29
C GLU A 72 -50.87 3.59 -7.35
N SER A 73 -50.51 3.34 -8.61
CA SER A 73 -51.46 3.07 -9.70
C SER A 73 -52.07 1.66 -9.67
N GLY A 74 -51.50 0.75 -8.87
CA GLY A 74 -51.98 -0.62 -8.68
C GLY A 74 -52.91 -0.80 -7.46
N GLN A 75 -53.20 0.28 -6.73
CA GLN A 75 -54.21 0.36 -5.67
C GLN A 75 -55.45 1.11 -6.17
#